data_AF-A0A7S1SJW0-F1
#
_entry.id   AF-A0A7S1SJW0-F1
#
_cell.length_a   1.000
_cell.length_b   1.000
_cell.length_c   1.000
_cell.angle_alpha   90.00
_cell.angle_beta   90.00
_cell.angle_gamma   90.00
#
_symmetry.space_group_name_H-M   'P 1'
#
loop_
_entity.id
_entity.type
_entity.pdbx_description
1 polymer ?
#
loop_
_entity_poly.entity_id
_entity_poly.type
_entity_poly.pdbx_seq_one_letter_code
_entity_poly.pdbx_strand_id
1 'polypeptide(L)'
;MVLMTACVSMPSRMIKCSTGNVPAGSQSSKKNVRLNAQIWSNSRRAVLLGGTAILTAAVGEGRLPARGASESIFVGQYDDPSHPGCRREIDAKGNVYGADPVPIKPGAPCLPGQPTTPWQLNAKVAADDNSILIDFDPIDEVKQGPVTGTWTGEGLKLPNGLWTKK
;
A
#
# COMPACT_ATOMS: atom_id res chain seq x y z
N MET A 1 4.83 -59.31 -18.38
CA MET A 1 5.78 -58.30 -17.90
C MET A 1 5.08 -57.52 -16.80
N VAL A 2 5.67 -57.56 -15.61
CA VAL A 2 5.11 -57.14 -14.32
C VAL A 2 5.07 -55.62 -14.25
N LEU A 3 3.98 -55.03 -13.76
CA LEU A 3 4.07 -53.83 -12.91
C LEU A 3 2.91 -53.87 -11.90
N MET A 4 3.25 -54.28 -10.67
CA MET A 4 2.39 -54.20 -9.50
C MET A 4 2.34 -52.75 -9.03
N THR A 5 1.15 -52.14 -9.00
CA THR A 5 0.93 -50.87 -8.29
C THR A 5 0.38 -51.19 -6.91
N ALA A 6 1.25 -51.09 -5.90
CA ALA A 6 0.87 -51.16 -4.50
C ALA A 6 0.31 -49.79 -4.07
N CYS A 7 -1.00 -49.72 -3.82
CA CYS A 7 -1.58 -48.63 -3.03
C CYS A 7 -1.49 -49.00 -1.55
N VAL A 8 -0.66 -48.27 -0.82
CA VAL A 8 -0.51 -48.43 0.63
C VAL A 8 -1.70 -47.75 1.32
N SER A 9 -2.37 -48.53 2.15
CA SER A 9 -3.37 -48.14 3.14
C SER A 9 -2.76 -47.21 4.20
N MET A 10 -3.40 -46.07 4.49
CA MET A 10 -3.12 -45.25 5.66
C MET A 10 -4.38 -45.10 6.54
N PRO A 11 -4.32 -45.41 7.85
CA PRO A 11 -5.45 -45.28 8.75
C PRO A 11 -5.56 -43.90 9.42
N SER A 12 -6.80 -43.42 9.48
CA SER A 12 -7.51 -42.75 10.58
C SER A 12 -6.76 -42.05 11.73
N ARG A 13 -7.18 -40.79 11.97
CA ARG A 13 -7.44 -40.12 13.27
C ARG A 13 -6.24 -39.84 14.19
N MET A 14 -6.00 -38.54 14.45
CA MET A 14 -6.20 -37.99 15.80
C MET A 14 -6.27 -36.45 15.79
N ILE A 15 -7.42 -35.93 16.21
CA ILE A 15 -7.61 -34.56 16.68
C ILE A 15 -6.96 -34.49 18.07
N LYS A 16 -6.06 -33.54 18.29
CA LYS A 16 -5.55 -33.22 19.62
C LYS A 16 -5.82 -31.75 19.90
N CYS A 17 -6.96 -31.50 20.54
CA CYS A 17 -7.19 -30.26 21.29
C CYS A 17 -6.18 -30.25 22.44
N SER A 18 -5.30 -29.24 22.46
CA SER A 18 -4.41 -28.98 23.58
C SER A 18 -4.85 -27.70 24.27
N THR A 19 -5.56 -27.88 25.37
CA THR A 19 -5.86 -26.86 26.37
C THR A 19 -4.55 -26.52 27.09
N GLY A 20 -4.08 -25.27 26.99
CA GLY A 20 -2.83 -24.82 27.60
C GLY A 20 -3.00 -23.45 28.23
N ASN A 21 -3.03 -23.45 29.56
CA ASN A 21 -3.14 -22.39 30.56
C ASN A 21 -2.80 -20.94 30.17
N VAL A 22 -3.69 -20.05 30.61
CA VAL A 22 -3.47 -18.63 30.87
C VAL A 22 -2.73 -18.46 32.20
N PRO A 23 -1.58 -17.79 32.26
CA PRO A 23 -1.10 -17.21 33.50
C PRO A 23 -1.67 -15.80 33.70
N ALA A 24 -2.30 -15.61 34.85
CA ALA A 24 -2.70 -14.32 35.39
C ALA A 24 -1.54 -13.66 36.14
N GLY A 25 -1.51 -12.33 36.11
CA GLY A 25 -0.67 -11.46 36.94
C GLY A 25 0.47 -10.80 36.16
N SER A 26 0.84 -9.55 36.41
CA SER A 26 0.41 -8.54 37.38
C SER A 26 1.20 -7.26 37.08
N GLN A 27 0.60 -6.11 37.37
CA GLN A 27 1.25 -4.84 37.73
C GLN A 27 2.01 -4.08 36.61
N SER A 28 1.47 -2.93 36.19
CA SER A 28 1.74 -1.62 36.79
C SER A 28 3.11 -1.05 36.42
N SER A 29 3.12 -0.16 35.42
CA SER A 29 4.04 0.98 35.46
C SER A 29 3.47 2.14 34.65
N LYS A 30 2.70 2.98 35.35
CA LYS A 30 2.50 4.37 34.95
C LYS A 30 3.86 5.05 34.98
N LYS A 31 4.42 5.40 33.83
CA LYS A 31 5.49 6.41 33.77
C LYS A 31 5.04 7.55 32.87
N ASN A 32 4.49 8.54 33.55
CA ASN A 32 4.45 9.92 33.12
C ASN A 32 5.85 10.33 32.64
N VAL A 33 6.00 10.61 31.35
CA VAL A 33 7.09 11.44 30.88
C VAL A 33 6.48 12.71 30.32
N ARG A 34 6.90 13.79 30.97
CA ARG A 34 6.39 15.15 30.95
C ARG A 34 6.29 15.71 29.53
N LEU A 35 5.20 16.43 29.29
CA LEU A 35 5.09 17.47 28.27
C LEU A 35 6.27 18.43 28.40
N ASN A 36 7.20 18.40 27.45
CA ASN A 36 8.25 19.40 27.34
C ASN A 36 7.69 20.58 26.54
N ALA A 37 6.86 21.39 27.19
CA ALA A 37 6.48 22.70 26.71
C ALA A 37 7.66 23.65 26.91
N GLN A 38 8.61 23.65 25.97
CA GLN A 38 9.60 24.73 25.89
C GLN A 38 8.95 25.92 25.17
N ILE A 39 8.26 26.71 25.98
CA ILE A 39 7.88 28.08 25.71
C ILE A 39 9.19 28.86 25.56
N TRP A 40 9.64 29.09 24.32
CA TRP A 40 10.72 30.02 24.05
C TRP A 40 10.13 31.43 23.99
N SER A 41 10.49 32.23 24.99
CA SER A 41 10.13 33.63 25.13
C SER A 41 10.75 34.47 24.00
N ASN A 42 9.91 35.04 23.14
CA ASN A 42 10.36 36.07 22.20
C ASN A 42 10.13 37.43 22.83
N SER A 43 11.23 38.01 23.29
CA SER A 43 11.35 39.32 23.92
C SER A 43 10.77 40.44 23.04
N ARG A 44 9.92 41.25 23.64
CA ARG A 44 9.44 42.52 23.09
C ARG A 44 10.62 43.49 22.97
N ARG A 45 10.94 43.91 21.75
CA ARG A 45 11.65 45.17 21.50
C ARG A 45 10.85 45.97 20.48
N ALA A 46 10.06 46.91 20.99
CA ALA A 46 9.59 48.05 20.23
C ALA A 46 10.77 49.01 20.04
N VAL A 47 11.05 49.41 18.80
CA VAL A 47 11.92 50.54 18.48
C VAL A 47 11.11 51.51 17.62
N LEU A 48 11.00 52.73 18.14
CA LEU A 48 10.36 53.90 17.57
C LEU A 48 11.27 54.57 16.52
N LEU A 49 10.63 55.09 15.48
CA LEU A 49 10.92 56.35 14.77
C LEU A 49 12.31 56.52 14.12
N GLY A 50 12.32 56.57 12.79
CA GLY A 50 13.44 57.09 12.00
C GLY A 50 13.17 56.91 10.51
N GLY A 51 12.65 57.95 9.86
CA GLY A 51 12.35 57.94 8.44
C GLY A 51 13.60 57.93 7.56
N THR A 52 13.57 57.05 6.57
CA THR A 52 14.32 57.17 5.31
C THR A 52 13.46 56.54 4.21
N ALA A 53 13.04 57.34 3.23
CA ALA A 53 12.34 56.86 2.05
C ALA A 53 13.35 56.15 1.14
N ILE A 54 13.43 54.83 1.24
CA ILE A 54 14.18 53.99 0.31
C ILE A 54 13.17 53.53 -0.76
N LEU A 55 13.37 53.98 -2.00
CA LEU A 55 12.73 53.41 -3.19
C LEU A 55 13.22 51.97 -3.36
N THR A 56 12.61 51.03 -2.65
CA THR A 56 12.78 49.60 -2.91
C THR A 56 12.04 49.28 -4.20
N ALA A 57 12.80 49.01 -5.27
CA ALA A 57 12.26 48.37 -6.45
C ALA A 57 11.57 47.08 -5.99
N ALA A 58 10.25 47.00 -6.19
CA ALA A 58 9.49 45.80 -5.96
C ALA A 58 9.99 44.74 -6.95
N VAL A 59 10.97 43.94 -6.53
CA VAL A 59 11.20 42.64 -7.14
C VAL A 59 9.92 41.85 -6.90
N GLY A 60 9.10 41.75 -7.95
CA GLY A 60 7.96 40.86 -7.95
C GLY A 60 8.50 39.47 -7.70
N GLU A 61 8.35 38.98 -6.47
CA GLU A 61 8.42 37.55 -6.19
C GLU A 61 7.30 36.94 -7.01
N GLY A 62 7.67 36.42 -8.18
CA GLY A 62 6.85 35.49 -8.91
C GLY A 62 6.56 34.34 -7.97
N ARG A 63 5.41 34.38 -7.32
CA ARG A 63 4.79 33.20 -6.73
C ARG A 63 4.58 32.26 -7.91
N LEU A 64 5.54 31.35 -8.09
CA LEU A 64 5.33 30.20 -8.94
C LEU A 64 3.99 29.61 -8.51
N PRO A 65 3.05 29.36 -9.44
CA PRO A 65 1.81 28.69 -9.07
C PRO A 65 2.22 27.44 -8.31
N ALA A 66 1.67 27.27 -7.11
CA ALA A 66 1.75 26.00 -6.41
C ALA A 66 1.18 24.99 -7.40
N ARG A 67 2.07 24.21 -8.00
CA ARG A 67 1.71 23.15 -8.92
C ARG A 67 0.91 22.21 -8.05
N GLY A 68 -0.41 22.26 -8.17
CA GLY A 68 -1.28 21.30 -7.50
C GLY A 68 -0.69 19.94 -7.80
N ALA A 69 -0.38 19.16 -6.77
CA ALA A 69 0.18 17.84 -6.97
C ALA A 69 -0.78 17.10 -7.90
N SER A 70 -0.36 16.92 -9.15
CA SER A 70 -1.10 16.09 -10.09
C SER A 70 -1.15 14.71 -9.47
N GLU A 71 -2.35 14.12 -9.42
CA GLU A 71 -2.49 12.73 -9.00
C GLU A 71 -1.53 11.87 -9.82
N SER A 72 -0.95 10.86 -9.16
CA SER A 72 -0.01 9.95 -9.82
C SER A 72 -0.65 9.35 -11.07
N ILE A 73 0.13 9.13 -12.13
CA ILE A 73 -0.35 8.47 -13.34
C ILE A 73 -0.91 7.05 -13.06
N PHE A 74 -0.52 6.44 -11.94
CA PHE A 74 -1.00 5.14 -11.50
C PHE A 74 -2.39 5.17 -10.87
N VAL A 75 -2.98 6.34 -10.56
CA VAL A 75 -4.32 6.39 -9.95
C VAL A 75 -5.37 5.96 -10.95
N GLY A 76 -6.20 4.97 -10.61
CA GLY A 76 -7.32 4.53 -11.45
C GLY A 76 -7.70 3.06 -11.28
N GLN A 77 -8.60 2.60 -12.15
CA GLN A 77 -9.03 1.20 -12.21
C GLN A 77 -8.31 0.45 -13.32
N TYR A 78 -8.14 -0.85 -13.13
CA TYR A 78 -7.33 -1.69 -14.00
C TYR A 78 -8.02 -3.00 -14.36
N ASP A 79 -7.71 -3.50 -15.55
CA ASP A 79 -7.93 -4.89 -15.93
C ASP A 79 -6.64 -5.70 -15.74
N ASP A 80 -6.70 -6.74 -14.92
CA ASP A 80 -5.59 -7.70 -14.76
C ASP A 80 -5.83 -8.95 -15.63
N PRO A 81 -4.99 -9.23 -16.65
CA PRO A 81 -5.13 -10.44 -17.46
C PRO A 81 -4.92 -11.74 -16.67
N SER A 82 -4.23 -11.70 -15.53
CA SER A 82 -4.08 -12.88 -14.65
C SER A 82 -5.33 -13.17 -13.83
N HIS A 83 -6.21 -12.18 -13.64
CA HIS A 83 -7.47 -12.30 -12.94
C HIS A 83 -8.58 -11.52 -13.66
N PRO A 84 -9.04 -12.01 -14.84
CA PRO A 84 -9.97 -11.26 -15.67
C PRO A 84 -11.29 -10.94 -14.96
N GLY A 85 -11.77 -9.71 -15.10
CA GLY A 85 -13.01 -9.25 -14.48
C GLY A 85 -12.93 -8.99 -12.96
N CYS A 86 -11.79 -9.29 -12.32
CA CYS A 86 -11.57 -8.96 -10.92
C CYS A 86 -11.26 -7.47 -10.75
N ARG A 87 -11.76 -6.89 -9.65
CA ARG A 87 -11.49 -5.48 -9.34
C ARG A 87 -9.99 -5.31 -9.08
N ARG A 88 -9.39 -4.30 -9.73
CA ARG A 88 -8.06 -3.76 -9.43
C ARG A 88 -8.12 -2.24 -9.48
N GLU A 89 -7.60 -1.58 -8.46
CA GLU A 89 -7.65 -0.13 -8.32
C GLU A 89 -6.43 0.38 -7.57
N ILE A 90 -5.94 1.54 -7.95
CA ILE A 90 -4.88 2.26 -7.23
C ILE A 90 -5.43 3.64 -6.86
N ASP A 91 -5.38 4.01 -5.58
CA ASP A 91 -5.86 5.31 -5.11
C ASP A 91 -4.77 6.39 -5.15
N ALA A 92 -5.17 7.65 -4.89
CA ALA A 92 -4.25 8.80 -4.84
C ALA A 92 -3.17 8.73 -3.75
N LYS A 93 -3.27 7.78 -2.81
CA LYS A 93 -2.25 7.54 -1.77
C LYS A 93 -1.28 6.42 -2.16
N GLY A 94 -1.48 5.77 -3.31
CA GLY A 94 -0.71 4.62 -3.75
C GLY A 94 -1.12 3.31 -3.08
N ASN A 95 -2.32 3.25 -2.47
CA ASN A 95 -2.87 1.97 -2.02
C ASN A 95 -3.40 1.21 -3.24
N VAL A 96 -3.08 -0.09 -3.30
CA VAL A 96 -3.57 -1.00 -4.32
C VAL A 96 -4.68 -1.84 -3.71
N TYR A 97 -5.83 -1.86 -4.35
CA TYR A 97 -6.99 -2.62 -3.94
C TYR A 97 -7.34 -3.66 -4.99
N GLY A 98 -7.89 -4.77 -4.53
CA GLY A 98 -8.50 -5.74 -5.42
C GLY A 98 -9.45 -6.68 -4.72
N ALA A 99 -10.00 -7.60 -5.50
CA ALA A 99 -10.83 -8.69 -4.99
C ALA A 99 -10.69 -9.90 -5.91
N ASP A 100 -10.36 -11.05 -5.33
CA ASP A 100 -10.12 -12.28 -6.09
C ASP A 100 -11.19 -13.34 -5.76
N PRO A 101 -11.49 -14.27 -6.69
CA PRO A 101 -12.51 -15.30 -6.47
C PRO A 101 -12.08 -16.29 -5.37
N VAL A 102 -13.06 -16.89 -4.71
CA VAL A 102 -12.81 -17.98 -3.74
C VAL A 102 -13.22 -19.32 -4.35
N PRO A 103 -12.33 -20.34 -4.41
CA PRO A 103 -10.90 -20.30 -4.06
C PRO A 103 -10.06 -19.55 -5.11
N ILE A 104 -8.95 -18.95 -4.66
CA ILE A 104 -8.00 -18.28 -5.55
C ILE A 104 -7.25 -19.36 -6.33
N LYS A 105 -7.23 -19.22 -7.66
CA LYS A 105 -6.40 -20.03 -8.57
C LYS A 105 -5.74 -19.11 -9.58
N PRO A 106 -4.51 -19.40 -10.03
CA PRO A 106 -3.88 -18.67 -11.12
C PRO A 106 -4.79 -18.64 -12.36
N GLY A 107 -5.02 -17.46 -12.93
CA GLY A 107 -5.89 -17.30 -14.11
C GLY A 107 -7.39 -17.30 -13.82
N ALA A 108 -7.82 -17.41 -12.56
CA ALA A 108 -9.25 -17.47 -12.23
C ALA A 108 -9.91 -16.10 -12.45
N PRO A 109 -10.98 -16.03 -13.27
CA PRO A 109 -11.73 -14.80 -13.46
C PRO A 109 -12.71 -14.55 -12.31
N CYS A 110 -13.11 -13.30 -12.12
CA CYS A 110 -14.26 -12.94 -11.29
C CYS A 110 -15.52 -12.87 -12.15
N LEU A 111 -16.49 -13.74 -11.86
CA LEU A 111 -17.78 -13.77 -12.55
C LEU A 111 -18.88 -13.02 -11.77
N PRO A 112 -19.90 -12.47 -12.45
CA PRO A 112 -21.04 -11.85 -11.77
C PRO A 112 -21.71 -12.79 -10.77
N GLY A 113 -21.91 -12.30 -9.53
CA GLY A 113 -22.53 -13.07 -8.45
C GLY A 113 -21.64 -14.11 -7.77
N GLN A 114 -20.38 -14.25 -8.20
CA GLN A 114 -19.40 -15.13 -7.54
C GLN A 114 -18.88 -14.49 -6.25
N PRO A 115 -18.68 -15.26 -5.16
CA PRO A 115 -18.00 -14.76 -3.98
C PRO A 115 -16.54 -14.40 -4.28
N THR A 116 -16.14 -13.22 -3.81
CA THR A 116 -14.76 -12.71 -3.90
C THR A 116 -14.27 -12.27 -2.52
N THR A 117 -12.96 -12.41 -2.28
CA THR A 117 -12.31 -11.88 -1.08
C THR A 117 -11.61 -10.56 -1.43
N PRO A 118 -12.01 -9.43 -0.82
CA PRO A 118 -11.33 -8.15 -1.03
C PRO A 118 -9.98 -8.11 -0.31
N TRP A 119 -9.04 -7.37 -0.87
CA TRP A 119 -7.73 -7.15 -0.28
C TRP A 119 -7.20 -5.73 -0.55
N GLN A 120 -6.20 -5.34 0.23
CA GLN A 120 -5.49 -4.06 0.12
C GLN A 120 -4.00 -4.26 0.35
N LEU A 121 -3.19 -3.64 -0.49
CA LEU A 121 -1.74 -3.58 -0.42
C LEU A 121 -1.28 -2.12 -0.41
N ASN A 122 -0.16 -1.84 0.25
CA ASN A 122 0.49 -0.54 0.14
C ASN A 122 1.52 -0.61 -0.98
N ALA A 123 1.53 0.38 -1.87
CA ALA A 123 2.58 0.54 -2.86
C ALA A 123 3.36 1.83 -2.66
N LYS A 124 4.55 1.87 -3.25
CA LYS A 124 5.43 3.05 -3.23
C LYS A 124 5.65 3.52 -4.66
N VAL A 125 5.03 4.65 -5.00
CA VAL A 125 5.26 5.32 -6.28
C VAL A 125 6.62 6.02 -6.25
N ALA A 126 7.42 5.84 -7.30
CA ALA A 126 8.70 6.52 -7.43
C ALA A 126 8.53 8.03 -7.64
N ALA A 127 9.54 8.81 -7.29
CA ALA A 127 9.48 10.27 -7.37
C ALA A 127 9.34 10.81 -8.80
N ASP A 128 9.73 10.02 -9.80
CA ASP A 128 9.57 10.32 -11.23
C ASP A 128 8.19 9.96 -11.78
N ASP A 129 7.31 9.40 -10.93
CA ASP A 129 5.97 8.90 -11.26
C ASP A 129 5.95 7.89 -12.41
N ASN A 130 7.06 7.23 -12.74
CA ASN A 130 7.15 6.31 -13.88
C ASN A 130 7.22 4.83 -13.46
N SER A 131 7.45 4.58 -12.17
CA SER A 131 7.46 3.24 -11.60
C SER A 131 6.76 3.20 -10.23
N ILE A 132 6.26 2.02 -9.89
CA ILE A 132 5.60 1.75 -8.61
C ILE A 132 6.08 0.40 -8.07
N LEU A 133 6.41 0.36 -6.79
CA LEU A 133 6.80 -0.86 -6.10
C LEU A 133 5.61 -1.38 -5.30
N ILE A 134 5.16 -2.61 -5.58
CA ILE A 134 4.00 -3.24 -4.96
C ILE A 134 4.45 -4.53 -4.27
N ASP A 135 4.04 -4.72 -3.02
CA ASP A 135 4.32 -5.95 -2.28
C ASP A 135 3.08 -6.85 -2.23
N PHE A 136 3.10 -7.98 -2.94
CA PHE A 136 2.01 -8.95 -3.02
C PHE A 136 2.12 -10.05 -1.95
N ASP A 137 3.25 -10.11 -1.23
CA ASP A 137 3.48 -11.09 -0.17
C ASP A 137 2.33 -11.14 0.86
N PRO A 138 1.66 -10.03 1.26
CA PRO A 138 0.57 -10.13 2.22
C PRO A 138 -0.64 -10.95 1.74
N ILE A 139 -0.85 -11.09 0.44
CA ILE A 139 -1.99 -11.83 -0.15
C ILE A 139 -1.59 -13.16 -0.78
N ASP A 140 -0.35 -13.31 -1.23
CA ASP A 140 0.13 -14.53 -1.86
C ASP A 140 0.54 -15.60 -0.84
N GLU A 141 0.26 -16.87 -1.17
CA GLU A 141 0.73 -18.01 -0.37
C GLU A 141 2.25 -18.17 -0.46
N VAL A 142 2.81 -17.94 -1.65
CA VAL A 142 4.26 -18.04 -1.91
C VAL A 142 4.87 -16.65 -1.97
N LYS A 143 5.72 -16.33 -1.00
CA LYS A 143 6.38 -15.02 -0.91
C LYS A 143 7.44 -14.87 -1.98
N GLN A 144 7.43 -13.76 -2.70
CA GLN A 144 8.40 -13.39 -3.74
C GLN A 144 9.07 -12.04 -3.46
N GLY A 145 8.54 -11.28 -2.49
CA GLY A 145 8.94 -9.91 -2.20
C GLY A 145 8.33 -8.87 -3.14
N PRO A 146 8.68 -7.59 -2.95
CA PRO A 146 8.09 -6.50 -3.73
C PRO A 146 8.47 -6.57 -5.21
N VAL A 147 7.49 -6.31 -6.07
CA VAL A 147 7.67 -6.25 -7.52
C VAL A 147 7.59 -4.81 -8.02
N THR A 148 8.44 -4.48 -8.98
CA THR A 148 8.39 -3.19 -9.67
C THR A 148 7.47 -3.28 -10.86
N GLY A 149 6.49 -2.37 -10.93
CA GLY A 149 5.70 -2.13 -12.11
C GLY A 149 6.08 -0.82 -12.79
N THR A 150 6.10 -0.82 -14.12
CA THR A 150 6.49 0.34 -14.93
C THR A 150 5.32 0.84 -15.75
N TRP A 151 5.15 2.14 -15.84
CA TRP A 151 4.12 2.74 -16.70
C TRP A 151 4.48 2.55 -18.18
N THR A 152 3.49 2.16 -18.99
CA THR A 152 3.67 1.89 -20.43
C THR A 152 3.01 2.93 -21.34
N GLY A 153 2.25 3.86 -20.77
CA GLY A 153 1.33 4.74 -21.51
C GLY A 153 -0.11 4.22 -21.48
N GLU A 154 -0.31 2.90 -21.49
CA GLU A 154 -1.64 2.25 -21.48
C GLU A 154 -1.99 1.66 -20.11
N GLY A 155 -0.99 1.36 -19.29
CA GLY A 155 -1.19 0.67 -18.02
C GLY A 155 0.10 0.36 -17.28
N LEU A 156 -0.05 -0.44 -16.23
CA LEU A 156 1.02 -0.85 -15.33
C LEU A 156 1.58 -2.22 -15.73
N LYS A 157 2.81 -2.24 -16.24
CA LYS A 157 3.50 -3.48 -16.61
C LYS A 157 4.14 -4.12 -15.38
N LEU A 158 3.65 -5.29 -14.99
CA LEU A 158 4.17 -6.14 -13.92
C LEU A 158 4.82 -7.41 -14.50
N PRO A 159 5.56 -8.20 -13.69
CA PRO A 159 6.13 -9.47 -14.14
C PRO A 159 5.07 -10.48 -14.64
N ASN A 160 3.87 -10.45 -14.06
CA ASN A 160 2.77 -11.36 -14.38
C ASN A 160 1.88 -10.89 -15.55
N GLY A 161 2.04 -9.67 -16.04
CA GLY A 161 1.16 -9.14 -17.09
C GLY A 161 1.17 -7.63 -17.20
N LEU A 162 0.40 -7.10 -18.15
CA LEU A 162 0.10 -5.68 -18.22
C LEU A 162 -1.28 -5.47 -17.59
N TRP A 163 -1.34 -4.70 -16.51
CA TRP A 163 -2.61 -4.21 -15.99
C TRP A 163 -3.02 -3.00 -16.81
N THR A 164 -4.00 -3.16 -17.69
CA THR A 164 -4.46 -2.09 -18.58
C THR A 164 -5.37 -1.14 -17.80
N LYS A 165 -5.14 0.16 -17.92
CA LYS A 165 -5.96 1.17 -17.24
C LYS A 165 -7.31 1.31 -17.97
N LYS A 166 -8.39 1.43 -17.19
CA LYS A 166 -9.77 1.63 -17.69
C LYS A 166 -10.09 3.08 -17.98
#